data_AF-D8UDD8-F1
#
_entry.id   AF-D8UDD8-F1
#
_cell.length_a   1.000
_cell.length_b   1.000
_cell.length_c   1.000
_cell.angle_alpha   90.00
_cell.angle_beta   90.00
_cell.angle_gamma   90.00
#
_symmetry.space_group_name_H-M   'P 1'
#
loop_
_entity.id
_entity.type
_entity.pdbx_description
1 polymer ?
#
loop_
_entity_poly.entity_id
_entity_poly.type
_entity_poly.pdbx_seq_one_letter_code
_entity_poly.pdbx_strand_id
1 'polypeptide(L)'
;MGDAMENLRTTNSIRLERARHEAVDRERSAQAQSPYLAQVSTYRTRTRALDHTKLMQDPKMQDWAAIPGVRRYLPTNVPDGGPHINVNVIRYKRDADYLSTTPYDGGPKYNDEVCINNWVQERRDKNYKSGFHPKELRRGGRFATEYSTRYLPSSQEFVDRVTSTYNASSRFQGLSRIGPTGIADPVFPKKAYETSGEHVFYVKDGFGVSPHQDHTTETKRGSFWVGTAAPAEHDTVTHSTMRRETLEFQRRCKSEDPRSQVLSRNKPLPFEDEGTLKVREGLKATNTFERQWKTIYQSDHIDYSRRPATVS
;
A
#
# COMPACT_ATOMS: atom_id res chain seq x y z
N MET A 1 25.78 -71.28 86.60
CA MET A 1 25.68 -71.75 85.20
C MET A 1 24.23 -71.97 84.72
N GLY A 2 23.20 -71.93 85.58
CA GLY A 2 21.79 -72.09 85.19
C GLY A 2 21.18 -70.88 84.46
N ASP A 3 21.31 -69.67 85.01
CA ASP A 3 20.65 -68.45 84.48
C ASP A 3 21.09 -68.04 83.07
N ALA A 4 22.35 -68.29 82.70
CA ALA A 4 22.85 -67.99 81.36
C ALA A 4 22.25 -68.91 80.28
N MET A 5 22.02 -70.18 80.64
CA MET A 5 21.39 -71.17 79.74
C MET A 5 19.89 -70.91 79.60
N GLU A 6 19.24 -70.42 80.64
CA GLU A 6 17.82 -70.05 80.62
C GLU A 6 17.59 -68.77 79.81
N ASN A 7 18.43 -67.74 79.97
CA ASN A 7 18.40 -66.53 79.14
C ASN A 7 18.65 -66.82 77.65
N LEU A 8 19.54 -67.77 77.32
CA LEU A 8 19.76 -68.22 75.94
C LEU A 8 18.53 -68.96 75.36
N ARG A 9 17.84 -69.77 76.18
CA ARG A 9 16.60 -70.45 75.77
C ARG A 9 15.48 -69.44 75.49
N THR A 10 15.30 -68.45 76.35
CA THR A 10 14.29 -67.39 76.18
C THR A 10 14.60 -66.48 74.99
N THR A 11 15.87 -66.14 74.77
CA THR A 11 16.28 -65.35 73.59
C THR A 11 16.03 -66.12 72.28
N ASN A 12 16.27 -67.43 72.28
CA ASN A 12 15.99 -68.28 71.14
C ASN A 12 14.49 -68.49 70.90
N SER A 13 13.67 -68.61 71.96
CA SER A 13 12.22 -68.71 71.81
C SER A 13 11.61 -67.42 71.26
N ILE A 14 12.06 -66.24 71.71
CA ILE A 14 11.63 -64.93 71.17
C ILE A 14 11.97 -64.81 69.68
N ARG A 15 13.18 -65.20 69.26
CA ARG A 15 13.57 -65.17 67.84
C ARG A 15 12.71 -66.11 66.99
N LEU A 16 12.41 -67.29 67.52
CA LEU A 16 11.64 -68.31 66.82
C LEU A 16 10.16 -67.93 66.72
N GLU A 17 9.57 -67.34 67.76
CA GLU A 17 8.22 -66.77 67.70
C GLU A 17 8.14 -65.57 66.77
N ARG A 18 9.12 -64.66 66.80
CA ARG A 18 9.18 -63.55 65.85
C ARG A 18 9.24 -64.03 64.40
N ALA A 19 10.07 -65.02 64.09
CA ALA A 19 10.12 -65.60 62.75
C ALA A 19 8.79 -66.26 62.34
N ARG A 20 8.07 -66.88 63.29
CA ARG A 20 6.72 -67.41 63.07
C ARG A 20 5.71 -66.28 62.82
N HIS A 21 5.72 -65.21 63.59
CA HIS A 21 4.85 -64.05 63.39
C HIS A 21 5.14 -63.36 62.05
N GLU A 22 6.40 -63.14 61.69
CA GLU A 22 6.78 -62.58 60.38
C GLU A 22 6.34 -63.48 59.22
N ALA A 23 6.36 -64.81 59.38
CA ALA A 23 5.84 -65.74 58.38
C ALA A 23 4.30 -65.66 58.28
N VAL A 24 3.59 -65.64 59.42
CA VAL A 24 2.12 -65.52 59.48
C VAL A 24 1.65 -64.17 58.92
N ASP A 25 2.37 -63.07 59.21
CA ASP A 25 2.01 -61.74 58.70
C ASP A 25 2.23 -61.63 57.18
N ARG A 26 3.28 -62.28 56.64
CA ARG A 26 3.45 -62.40 55.18
C ARG A 26 2.32 -63.21 54.55
N GLU A 27 1.89 -64.30 55.19
CA GLU A 27 0.77 -65.12 54.72
C GLU A 27 -0.56 -64.36 54.77
N ARG A 28 -0.85 -63.66 55.88
CA ARG A 28 -2.02 -62.79 56.03
C ARG A 28 -2.03 -61.65 55.00
N SER A 29 -0.88 -61.03 54.75
CA SER A 29 -0.72 -60.00 53.72
C SER A 29 -0.99 -60.57 52.33
N ALA A 30 -0.44 -61.75 52.00
CA ALA A 30 -0.69 -62.41 50.73
C ALA A 30 -2.19 -62.74 50.52
N GLN A 31 -2.89 -63.16 51.58
CA GLN A 31 -4.34 -63.39 51.54
C GLN A 31 -5.15 -62.09 51.39
N ALA A 32 -4.74 -61.01 52.05
CA ALA A 32 -5.39 -59.69 51.96
C ALA A 32 -5.13 -58.96 50.63
N GLN A 33 -4.07 -59.30 49.90
CA GLN A 33 -3.75 -58.70 48.61
C GLN A 33 -4.79 -59.00 47.53
N SER A 34 -5.35 -60.21 47.49
CA SER A 34 -6.33 -60.62 46.48
C SER A 34 -7.59 -59.73 46.45
N PRO A 35 -8.33 -59.53 47.56
CA PRO A 35 -9.50 -58.64 47.56
C PRO A 35 -9.13 -57.17 47.30
N TYR A 36 -7.97 -56.72 47.77
CA TYR A 36 -7.46 -55.37 47.49
C TYR A 36 -7.18 -55.16 45.99
N LEU A 37 -6.48 -56.10 45.34
CA LEU A 37 -6.19 -56.04 43.91
C LEU A 37 -7.46 -56.20 43.06
N ALA A 38 -8.43 -56.99 43.51
CA ALA A 38 -9.74 -57.08 42.87
C ALA A 38 -10.44 -55.70 42.87
N GLN A 39 -10.45 -55.00 44.01
CA GLN A 39 -10.98 -53.64 44.11
C GLN A 39 -10.24 -52.66 43.19
N VAL A 40 -8.90 -52.69 43.19
CA VAL A 40 -8.07 -51.85 42.30
C VAL A 40 -8.41 -52.12 40.83
N SER A 41 -8.56 -53.39 40.45
CA SER A 41 -8.96 -53.79 39.10
C SER A 41 -10.33 -53.21 38.73
N THR A 42 -11.32 -53.36 39.60
CA THR A 42 -12.68 -52.86 39.35
C THR A 42 -12.79 -51.35 39.19
N TYR A 43 -11.94 -50.56 39.88
CA TYR A 43 -11.89 -49.11 39.70
C TYR A 43 -11.15 -48.72 38.41
N ARG A 44 -10.02 -49.38 38.10
CA ARG A 44 -9.25 -49.09 36.87
C ARG A 44 -10.06 -49.33 35.60
N THR A 45 -10.93 -50.33 35.57
CA THR A 45 -11.81 -50.59 34.41
C THR A 45 -12.85 -49.49 34.17
N ARG A 46 -13.16 -48.65 35.17
CA ARG A 46 -14.10 -47.52 35.00
C ARG A 46 -13.47 -46.33 34.28
N THR A 47 -12.14 -46.24 34.28
CA THR A 47 -11.38 -45.16 33.63
C THR A 47 -10.82 -45.65 32.30
N ARG A 48 -11.21 -45.02 31.19
CA ARG A 48 -10.65 -45.27 29.86
C ARG A 48 -9.61 -44.21 29.52
N ALA A 49 -8.46 -44.64 28.97
CA ALA A 49 -7.47 -43.72 28.43
C ALA A 49 -8.03 -42.95 27.23
N LEU A 50 -7.69 -41.67 27.13
CA LEU A 50 -8.10 -40.81 26.02
C LEU A 50 -7.27 -41.12 24.77
N ASP A 51 -7.90 -40.99 23.60
CA ASP A 51 -7.25 -41.22 22.30
C ASP A 51 -6.86 -39.87 21.68
N HIS A 52 -5.55 -39.61 21.61
CA HIS A 52 -5.01 -38.33 21.16
C HIS A 52 -5.23 -38.07 19.66
N THR A 53 -5.55 -39.10 18.88
CA THR A 53 -5.89 -38.95 17.45
C THR A 53 -7.28 -38.33 17.23
N LYS A 54 -8.13 -38.34 18.27
CA LYS A 54 -9.54 -37.94 18.21
C LYS A 54 -9.83 -36.58 18.83
N LEU A 55 -8.91 -35.62 18.69
CA LEU A 55 -9.00 -34.31 19.32
C LEU A 55 -10.36 -33.61 19.09
N MET A 56 -10.86 -33.54 17.85
CA MET A 56 -12.12 -32.83 17.57
C MET A 56 -13.37 -33.70 17.75
N GLN A 57 -13.22 -35.02 17.96
CA GLN A 57 -14.33 -35.96 18.10
C GLN A 57 -14.70 -36.21 19.57
N ASP A 58 -13.72 -36.25 20.48
CA ASP A 58 -13.93 -36.46 21.91
C ASP A 58 -13.69 -35.16 22.71
N PRO A 59 -14.71 -34.64 23.43
CA PRO A 59 -14.56 -33.41 24.22
C PRO A 59 -13.55 -33.51 25.36
N LYS A 60 -13.37 -34.69 25.98
CA LYS A 60 -12.39 -34.86 27.07
C LYS A 60 -10.96 -34.75 26.56
N MET A 61 -10.73 -35.10 25.29
CA MET A 61 -9.44 -34.92 24.64
C MET A 61 -9.15 -33.44 24.36
N GLN A 62 -10.18 -32.65 24.04
CA GLN A 62 -10.05 -31.19 23.91
C GLN A 62 -9.68 -30.54 25.25
N ASP A 63 -10.32 -30.94 26.34
CA ASP A 63 -9.99 -30.45 27.68
C ASP A 63 -8.54 -30.79 28.07
N TRP A 64 -8.10 -32.03 27.81
CA TRP A 64 -6.73 -32.48 28.08
C TRP A 64 -5.67 -31.69 27.31
N ALA A 65 -5.92 -31.37 26.02
CA ALA A 65 -4.99 -30.65 25.16
C ALA A 65 -5.11 -29.11 25.23
N ALA A 66 -6.14 -28.58 25.90
CA ALA A 66 -6.34 -27.15 26.03
C ALA A 66 -5.28 -26.54 26.95
N ILE A 67 -4.70 -25.40 26.56
CA ILE A 67 -3.74 -24.64 27.40
C ILE A 67 -4.26 -24.41 28.83
N PRO A 68 -5.52 -23.94 29.04
CA PRO A 68 -6.06 -23.78 30.39
C PRO A 68 -6.57 -25.08 31.04
N GLY A 69 -6.45 -26.24 30.39
CA GLY A 69 -6.94 -27.53 30.88
C GLY A 69 -8.46 -27.75 30.76
N VAL A 70 -9.18 -26.81 30.16
CA VAL A 70 -10.60 -26.88 29.85
C VAL A 70 -10.87 -26.21 28.51
N ARG A 71 -11.78 -26.77 27.72
CA ARG A 71 -12.21 -26.18 26.45
C ARG A 71 -13.08 -24.94 26.68
N ARG A 72 -13.21 -24.13 25.63
CA ARG A 72 -14.08 -22.95 25.64
C ARG A 72 -15.53 -23.36 25.90
N TYR A 73 -16.16 -22.72 26.90
CA TYR A 73 -17.56 -22.94 27.23
C TYR A 73 -18.51 -22.48 26.11
N LEU A 74 -19.73 -23.01 26.15
CA LEU A 74 -20.83 -22.52 25.32
C LEU A 74 -21.11 -21.04 25.64
N PRO A 75 -21.49 -20.21 24.66
CA PRO A 75 -21.70 -18.77 24.88
C PRO A 75 -22.68 -18.42 26.02
N THR A 76 -23.72 -19.23 26.24
CA THR A 76 -24.72 -19.02 27.30
C THR A 76 -24.21 -19.36 28.71
N ASN A 77 -23.13 -20.14 28.80
CA ASN A 77 -22.54 -20.56 30.08
C ASN A 77 -21.41 -19.63 30.51
N VAL A 78 -21.02 -18.67 29.66
CA VAL A 78 -20.02 -17.65 30.01
C VAL A 78 -20.74 -16.56 30.82
N PRO A 79 -20.41 -16.39 32.11
CA PRO A 79 -21.14 -15.46 32.98
C PRO A 79 -20.90 -13.99 32.63
N ASP A 80 -19.75 -13.69 32.05
CA ASP A 80 -19.35 -12.34 31.66
C ASP A 80 -18.95 -12.29 30.18
N GLY A 81 -19.75 -11.60 29.38
CA GLY A 81 -19.62 -11.56 27.93
C GLY A 81 -20.50 -10.47 27.31
N GLY A 82 -20.62 -10.49 25.99
CA GLY A 82 -21.39 -9.49 25.25
C GLY A 82 -20.74 -8.09 25.33
N PRO A 83 -21.46 -7.04 25.75
CA PRO A 83 -20.98 -5.66 25.61
C PRO A 83 -19.75 -5.36 26.47
N HIS A 84 -19.56 -6.06 27.59
CA HIS A 84 -18.42 -5.86 28.48
C HIS A 84 -17.09 -6.23 27.82
N ILE A 85 -17.08 -7.28 26.99
CA ILE A 85 -15.88 -7.77 26.30
C ILE A 85 -15.67 -7.13 24.91
N ASN A 86 -16.49 -6.15 24.52
CA ASN A 86 -16.35 -5.49 23.22
C ASN A 86 -15.00 -4.78 23.12
N VAL A 87 -14.20 -5.15 22.12
CA VAL A 87 -12.90 -4.53 21.85
C VAL A 87 -13.09 -3.23 21.05
N ASN A 88 -13.74 -2.25 21.67
CA ASN A 88 -13.96 -0.90 21.11
C ASN A 88 -12.83 0.08 21.48
N VAL A 89 -11.74 -0.42 22.06
CA VAL A 89 -10.55 0.37 22.39
C VAL A 89 -9.87 0.88 21.12
N ILE A 90 -9.90 0.10 20.03
CA ILE A 90 -9.39 0.49 18.71
C ILE A 90 -10.47 1.30 17.99
N ARG A 91 -10.63 2.56 18.41
CA ARG A 91 -11.55 3.51 17.78
C ARG A 91 -10.83 4.84 17.55
N TYR A 92 -11.18 5.50 16.47
CA TYR A 92 -10.69 6.83 16.17
C TYR A 92 -11.79 7.62 15.46
N LYS A 93 -11.70 8.94 15.52
CA LYS A 93 -12.55 9.85 14.76
C LYS A 93 -11.67 10.50 13.69
N ARG A 94 -12.16 10.49 12.46
CA ARG A 94 -11.51 11.20 11.35
C ARG A 94 -12.19 12.55 11.18
N ASP A 95 -11.44 13.62 11.42
CA ASP A 95 -11.85 14.97 11.07
C ASP A 95 -11.36 15.24 9.64
N ALA A 96 -12.29 15.32 8.70
CA ALA A 96 -11.99 15.56 7.29
C ALA A 96 -12.56 16.91 6.85
N ASP A 97 -11.71 17.76 6.29
CA ASP A 97 -12.16 19.02 5.70
C ASP A 97 -12.99 18.75 4.44
N TYR A 98 -13.82 19.73 4.06
CA TYR A 98 -14.75 19.61 2.94
C TYR A 98 -14.10 19.17 1.62
N LEU A 99 -12.87 19.61 1.34
CA LEU A 99 -12.11 19.29 0.12
C LEU A 99 -10.79 18.60 0.38
N SER A 100 -10.56 18.08 1.60
CA SER A 100 -9.32 17.37 1.89
C SER A 100 -9.25 16.11 1.04
N THR A 101 -8.25 16.04 0.15
CA THR A 101 -8.06 14.88 -0.72
C THR A 101 -7.41 13.74 0.05
N THR A 102 -6.47 14.03 0.95
CA THR A 102 -5.75 13.03 1.76
C THR A 102 -5.94 13.31 3.23
N PRO A 103 -6.43 12.34 4.03
CA PRO A 103 -6.50 12.51 5.47
C PRO A 103 -5.08 12.53 6.08
N TYR A 104 -4.79 13.55 6.88
CA TYR A 104 -3.52 13.70 7.60
C TYR A 104 -3.53 13.03 8.99
N ASP A 105 -4.70 12.56 9.44
CA ASP A 105 -4.97 11.97 10.76
C ASP A 105 -4.20 10.66 11.05
N GLY A 106 -3.50 10.09 10.07
CA GLY A 106 -2.80 8.82 10.19
C GLY A 106 -3.72 7.61 10.29
N GLY A 107 -5.03 7.78 10.07
CA GLY A 107 -5.99 6.68 10.09
C GLY A 107 -5.85 5.76 8.87
N PRO A 108 -6.53 4.61 8.85
CA PRO A 108 -6.50 3.65 7.74
C PRO A 108 -6.92 4.31 6.43
N LYS A 109 -6.19 3.97 5.36
CA LYS A 109 -6.47 4.40 4.00
C LYS A 109 -7.15 3.27 3.23
N TYR A 110 -8.10 3.63 2.37
CA TYR A 110 -8.65 2.72 1.39
C TYR A 110 -7.61 2.41 0.31
N ASN A 111 -7.81 1.30 -0.41
CA ASN A 111 -7.00 0.94 -1.58
C ASN A 111 -7.29 1.91 -2.76
N ASP A 112 -6.30 2.11 -3.63
CA ASP A 112 -6.34 3.01 -4.80
C ASP A 112 -7.39 2.64 -5.86
N GLU A 113 -7.94 1.42 -5.80
CA GLU A 113 -9.11 1.04 -6.60
C GLU A 113 -10.39 1.79 -6.16
N VAL A 114 -10.47 2.25 -4.91
CA VAL A 114 -11.61 3.01 -4.38
C VAL A 114 -11.40 4.50 -4.68
N CYS A 115 -12.41 5.15 -5.27
CA CYS A 115 -12.33 6.54 -5.70
C CYS A 115 -12.47 7.57 -4.54
N ILE A 116 -11.63 7.46 -3.51
CA ILE A 116 -11.55 8.36 -2.33
C ILE A 116 -10.08 8.54 -1.91
N ASN A 117 -9.76 9.38 -0.91
CA ASN A 117 -8.42 9.48 -0.32
C ASN A 117 -7.28 9.71 -1.34
N ASN A 118 -7.43 10.72 -2.21
CA ASN A 118 -6.42 11.10 -3.21
C ASN A 118 -6.09 10.02 -4.25
N TRP A 119 -7.02 9.11 -4.51
CA TRP A 119 -6.91 8.03 -5.51
C TRP A 119 -6.45 8.50 -6.90
N VAL A 120 -6.72 9.75 -7.29
CA VAL A 120 -6.35 10.29 -8.61
C VAL A 120 -4.82 10.35 -8.77
N GLN A 121 -4.11 10.78 -7.73
CA GLN A 121 -2.65 10.82 -7.75
C GLN A 121 -2.07 9.40 -7.76
N GLU A 122 -2.60 8.53 -6.90
CA GLU A 122 -2.12 7.15 -6.77
C GLU A 122 -2.35 6.33 -8.05
N ARG A 123 -3.53 6.45 -8.68
CA ARG A 123 -3.82 5.74 -9.95
C ARG A 123 -2.98 6.23 -11.13
N ARG A 124 -2.44 7.44 -11.06
CA ARG A 124 -1.57 8.02 -12.10
C ARG A 124 -0.08 7.82 -11.80
N ASP A 125 0.26 7.14 -10.72
CA ASP A 125 1.64 6.77 -10.42
C ASP A 125 2.16 5.68 -11.37
N LYS A 126 3.47 5.72 -11.66
CA LYS A 126 4.14 4.79 -12.58
C LYS A 126 4.13 3.35 -12.07
N ASN A 127 4.14 3.17 -10.74
CA ASN A 127 4.21 1.85 -10.12
C ASN A 127 2.84 1.29 -9.74
N TYR A 128 1.76 2.03 -10.00
CA TYR A 128 0.41 1.54 -9.80
C TYR A 128 0.02 0.50 -10.88
N LYS A 129 -0.73 -0.52 -10.45
CA LYS A 129 -1.19 -1.61 -11.32
C LYS A 129 -2.62 -1.98 -10.97
N SER A 130 -3.55 -1.76 -11.92
CA SER A 130 -4.90 -2.31 -11.83
C SER A 130 -4.93 -3.75 -12.35
N GLY A 131 -5.71 -4.61 -11.69
CA GLY A 131 -5.96 -5.98 -12.15
C GLY A 131 -6.97 -6.07 -13.29
N PHE A 132 -7.63 -4.96 -13.65
CA PHE A 132 -8.63 -4.92 -14.71
C PHE A 132 -8.14 -4.11 -15.91
N HIS A 133 -8.64 -4.46 -17.11
CA HIS A 133 -8.34 -3.72 -18.32
C HIS A 133 -8.94 -2.30 -18.29
N PRO A 134 -8.26 -1.30 -18.90
CA PRO A 134 -8.73 0.08 -18.96
C PRO A 134 -10.04 0.20 -19.76
N LYS A 135 -10.88 1.20 -19.44
CA LYS A 135 -12.26 1.30 -19.95
C LYS A 135 -12.31 1.47 -21.46
N GLU A 136 -11.32 2.17 -22.03
CA GLU A 136 -11.16 2.45 -23.46
C GLU A 136 -11.03 1.17 -24.30
N LEU A 137 -10.55 0.08 -23.69
CA LEU A 137 -10.33 -1.21 -24.35
C LEU A 137 -11.37 -2.28 -23.96
N ARG A 138 -12.29 -1.97 -23.05
CA ARG A 138 -13.31 -2.94 -22.62
C ARG A 138 -14.31 -3.18 -23.75
N ARG A 139 -14.60 -4.46 -23.97
CA ARG A 139 -15.67 -4.91 -24.89
C ARG A 139 -16.69 -5.71 -24.10
N GLY A 140 -17.81 -5.08 -23.75
CA GLY A 140 -18.90 -5.73 -23.02
C GLY A 140 -20.00 -4.74 -22.64
N GLY A 141 -21.26 -5.18 -22.69
CA GLY A 141 -22.41 -4.33 -22.32
C GLY A 141 -22.71 -4.28 -20.82
N ARG A 142 -22.22 -5.25 -20.04
CA ARG A 142 -22.46 -5.29 -18.58
C ARG A 142 -21.52 -4.33 -17.86
N PHE A 143 -22.03 -3.58 -16.88
CA PHE A 143 -21.32 -2.57 -16.09
C PHE A 143 -20.77 -1.37 -16.88
N ALA A 144 -21.28 -1.13 -18.09
CA ALA A 144 -20.96 0.07 -18.85
C ALA A 144 -21.77 1.26 -18.33
N THR A 145 -21.11 2.38 -18.07
CA THR A 145 -21.77 3.65 -17.74
C THR A 145 -22.34 4.30 -18.99
N GLU A 146 -23.38 5.13 -18.85
CA GLU A 146 -23.96 5.89 -19.97
C GLU A 146 -22.91 6.68 -20.75
N TYR A 147 -21.97 7.31 -20.04
CA TYR A 147 -20.88 8.04 -20.69
C TYR A 147 -19.96 7.08 -21.48
N SER A 148 -19.51 5.99 -20.88
CA SER A 148 -18.59 5.05 -21.54
C SER A 148 -19.18 4.31 -22.75
N THR A 149 -20.51 4.19 -22.83
CA THR A 149 -21.16 3.58 -24.01
C THR A 149 -21.27 4.56 -25.17
N ARG A 150 -21.45 5.86 -24.88
CA ARG A 150 -21.60 6.92 -25.89
C ARG A 150 -20.27 7.47 -26.39
N TYR A 151 -19.28 7.57 -25.50
CA TYR A 151 -17.99 8.19 -25.78
C TYR A 151 -16.90 7.12 -25.85
N LEU A 152 -16.78 6.51 -27.02
CA LEU A 152 -15.69 5.61 -27.38
C LEU A 152 -14.66 6.35 -28.25
N PRO A 153 -13.40 5.89 -28.28
CA PRO A 153 -12.39 6.46 -29.18
C PRO A 153 -12.87 6.38 -30.63
N SER A 154 -12.89 7.52 -31.32
CA SER A 154 -13.46 7.64 -32.67
C SER A 154 -12.56 7.08 -33.77
N SER A 155 -11.24 7.05 -33.54
CA SER A 155 -10.25 6.60 -34.52
C SER A 155 -9.75 5.19 -34.19
N GLN A 156 -9.87 4.27 -35.15
CA GLN A 156 -9.32 2.91 -35.01
C GLN A 156 -7.80 2.92 -34.88
N GLU A 157 -7.11 3.78 -35.64
CA GLU A 157 -5.65 3.94 -35.54
C GLU A 157 -5.20 4.33 -34.13
N PHE A 158 -5.99 5.19 -33.45
CA PHE A 158 -5.74 5.52 -32.05
C PHE A 158 -5.90 4.30 -31.14
N VAL A 159 -6.97 3.51 -31.32
CA VAL A 159 -7.21 2.28 -30.55
C VAL A 159 -6.07 1.29 -30.73
N ASP A 160 -5.58 1.12 -31.95
CA ASP A 160 -4.49 0.19 -32.27
C ASP A 160 -3.17 0.63 -31.61
N ARG A 161 -2.86 1.94 -31.61
CA ARG A 161 -1.70 2.49 -30.88
C ARG A 161 -1.80 2.24 -29.39
N VAL A 162 -2.93 2.57 -28.77
CA VAL A 162 -3.16 2.35 -27.33
C VAL A 162 -3.06 0.87 -26.97
N THR A 163 -3.66 0.00 -27.79
CA THR A 163 -3.64 -1.45 -27.58
C THR A 163 -2.22 -2.01 -27.68
N SER A 164 -1.45 -1.56 -28.68
CA SER A 164 -0.05 -1.96 -28.87
C SER A 164 0.80 -1.58 -27.65
N THR A 165 0.75 -0.31 -27.22
CA THR A 165 1.50 0.16 -26.03
C THR A 165 1.08 -0.56 -24.75
N TYR A 166 -0.24 -0.75 -24.54
CA TYR A 166 -0.77 -1.40 -23.35
C TYR A 166 -0.36 -2.88 -23.27
N ASN A 167 -0.47 -3.63 -24.37
CA ASN A 167 -0.12 -5.05 -24.38
C ASN A 167 1.38 -5.28 -24.26
N ALA A 168 2.21 -4.40 -24.82
CA ALA A 168 3.66 -4.53 -24.81
C ALA A 168 4.30 -4.25 -23.44
N SER A 169 3.74 -3.30 -22.67
CA SER A 169 4.31 -2.89 -21.38
C SER A 169 3.37 -3.19 -20.21
N SER A 170 2.28 -2.44 -20.08
CA SER A 170 1.49 -2.39 -18.86
C SER A 170 0.75 -3.69 -18.55
N ARG A 171 0.17 -4.39 -19.55
CA ARG A 171 -0.79 -5.49 -19.32
C ARG A 171 -0.24 -6.60 -18.42
N PHE A 172 0.98 -7.06 -18.67
CA PHE A 172 1.59 -8.19 -17.96
C PHE A 172 2.70 -7.77 -16.99
N GLN A 173 2.97 -6.47 -16.86
CA GLN A 173 3.90 -5.97 -15.88
C GLN A 173 3.33 -6.12 -14.46
N GLY A 174 4.15 -6.65 -13.54
CA GLY A 174 3.84 -6.67 -12.10
C GLY A 174 2.71 -7.62 -11.68
N LEU A 175 2.42 -8.68 -12.44
CA LEU A 175 1.35 -9.64 -12.11
C LEU A 175 1.54 -10.33 -10.75
N SER A 176 2.78 -10.47 -10.28
CA SER A 176 3.08 -11.07 -8.97
C SER A 176 2.50 -10.30 -7.79
N ARG A 177 2.11 -9.03 -7.98
CA ARG A 177 1.47 -8.20 -6.97
C ARG A 177 -0.04 -8.32 -6.95
N ILE A 178 -0.65 -8.98 -7.94
CA ILE A 178 -2.10 -9.10 -8.06
C ILE A 178 -2.55 -10.31 -7.24
N GLY A 179 -3.33 -10.04 -6.20
CA GLY A 179 -3.91 -11.08 -5.34
C GLY A 179 -5.06 -11.84 -6.02
N PRO A 180 -5.63 -12.86 -5.34
CA PRO A 180 -6.70 -13.70 -5.89
C PRO A 180 -8.00 -12.93 -6.18
N THR A 181 -8.20 -11.76 -5.56
CA THR A 181 -9.35 -10.88 -5.79
C THR A 181 -9.18 -9.97 -7.02
N GLY A 182 -8.01 -9.98 -7.66
CA GLY A 182 -7.67 -9.05 -8.75
C GLY A 182 -7.26 -7.65 -8.28
N ILE A 183 -7.17 -7.42 -6.97
CA ILE A 183 -6.66 -6.17 -6.40
C ILE A 183 -5.16 -6.34 -6.14
N ALA A 184 -4.36 -5.34 -6.55
CA ALA A 184 -2.92 -5.36 -6.33
C ALA A 184 -2.57 -4.93 -4.91
N ASP A 185 -1.62 -5.62 -4.30
CA ASP A 185 -1.08 -5.23 -3.01
C ASP A 185 -0.21 -3.95 -3.14
N PRO A 186 -0.33 -3.01 -2.19
CA PRO A 186 0.56 -1.85 -2.10
C PRO A 186 2.02 -2.28 -1.99
N VAL A 187 2.94 -1.49 -2.55
CA VAL A 187 4.38 -1.72 -2.36
C VAL A 187 4.76 -1.22 -0.98
N PHE A 188 5.17 -2.13 -0.10
CA PHE A 188 5.64 -1.79 1.24
C PHE A 188 7.16 -1.53 1.22
N PRO A 189 7.63 -0.31 1.54
CA PRO A 189 9.06 -0.06 1.69
C PRO A 189 9.61 -0.86 2.87
N LYS A 190 10.74 -1.54 2.68
CA LYS A 190 11.36 -2.41 3.70
C LYS A 190 12.50 -1.72 4.43
N LYS A 191 13.19 -0.80 3.77
CA LYS A 191 14.37 -0.11 4.32
C LYS A 191 14.18 1.41 4.29
N ALA A 192 14.83 2.10 5.23
CA ALA A 192 14.69 3.55 5.38
C ALA A 192 15.15 4.37 4.16
N TYR A 193 16.05 3.82 3.34
CA TYR A 193 16.54 4.48 2.13
C TYR A 193 15.80 4.08 0.85
N GLU A 194 14.87 3.11 0.93
CA GLU A 194 14.10 2.69 -0.24
C GLU A 194 13.08 3.78 -0.59
N THR A 195 13.19 4.30 -1.80
CA THR A 195 12.21 5.24 -2.35
C THR A 195 11.16 4.49 -3.17
N SER A 196 9.90 4.91 -3.08
CA SER A 196 8.80 4.30 -3.84
C SER A 196 8.88 4.56 -5.35
N GLY A 197 9.68 5.54 -5.76
CA GLY A 197 9.82 6.00 -7.13
C GLY A 197 10.65 7.28 -7.21
N GLU A 198 10.81 7.77 -8.44
CA GLU A 198 11.38 9.10 -8.70
C GLU A 198 10.26 10.13 -8.70
N HIS A 199 10.32 11.11 -7.78
CA HIS A 199 9.24 12.08 -7.57
C HIS A 199 9.63 13.51 -7.95
N VAL A 200 10.93 13.83 -7.95
CA VAL A 200 11.43 15.19 -8.23
C VAL A 200 11.77 15.32 -9.72
N PHE A 201 12.55 14.37 -10.25
CA PHE A 201 12.91 14.35 -11.67
C PHE A 201 11.96 13.44 -12.46
N TYR A 202 10.72 13.88 -12.62
CA TYR A 202 9.62 13.06 -13.17
C TYR A 202 9.79 12.69 -14.66
N VAL A 203 10.63 13.41 -15.42
CA VAL A 203 10.92 13.12 -16.85
C VAL A 203 12.26 12.39 -17.01
N LYS A 204 12.43 11.29 -16.30
CA LYS A 204 13.67 10.51 -16.33
C LYS A 204 13.89 9.77 -17.66
N ASP A 205 12.81 9.33 -18.29
CA ASP A 205 12.84 8.46 -19.46
C ASP A 205 12.73 9.25 -20.80
N GLY A 206 12.78 10.59 -20.74
CA GLY A 206 12.80 11.46 -21.92
C GLY A 206 11.52 11.42 -22.77
N PHE A 207 11.66 11.27 -24.08
CA PHE A 207 10.58 11.33 -25.06
C PHE A 207 10.03 9.94 -25.42
N GLY A 208 8.71 9.81 -25.58
CA GLY A 208 8.11 8.55 -25.99
C GLY A 208 6.59 8.53 -26.04
N VAL A 209 6.02 7.32 -26.04
CA VAL A 209 4.57 7.09 -26.15
C VAL A 209 3.89 6.84 -24.80
N SER A 210 4.66 6.45 -23.79
CA SER A 210 4.14 6.20 -22.44
C SER A 210 3.69 7.50 -21.76
N PRO A 211 2.66 7.50 -20.91
CA PRO A 211 2.27 8.68 -20.11
C PRO A 211 3.37 9.26 -19.23
N HIS A 212 4.38 8.46 -18.88
CA HIS A 212 5.52 8.90 -18.04
C HIS A 212 6.70 9.46 -18.85
N GLN A 213 6.51 9.66 -20.14
CA GLN A 213 7.47 10.27 -21.06
C GLN A 213 6.83 11.49 -21.74
N ASP A 214 7.67 12.39 -22.23
CA ASP A 214 7.22 13.54 -23.00
C ASP A 214 6.72 13.14 -24.39
N HIS A 215 5.51 13.60 -24.75
CA HIS A 215 4.93 13.44 -26.10
C HIS A 215 5.30 14.58 -27.07
N THR A 216 6.36 15.33 -26.76
CA THR A 216 6.79 16.48 -27.57
C THR A 216 7.25 16.02 -28.95
N THR A 217 6.64 16.56 -30.01
CA THR A 217 7.05 16.31 -31.40
C THR A 217 8.46 16.82 -31.66
N GLU A 218 9.25 16.11 -32.47
CA GLU A 218 10.65 16.44 -32.77
C GLU A 218 10.87 17.89 -33.19
N THR A 219 9.99 18.44 -34.03
CA THR A 219 10.08 19.81 -34.55
C THR A 219 9.93 20.89 -33.47
N LYS A 220 9.33 20.56 -32.33
CA LYS A 220 9.03 21.48 -31.23
C LYS A 220 9.95 21.31 -30.02
N ARG A 221 10.90 20.38 -30.05
CA ARG A 221 11.83 20.16 -28.93
C ARG A 221 12.60 21.44 -28.59
N GLY A 222 12.71 21.70 -27.28
CA GLY A 222 13.43 22.86 -26.72
C GLY A 222 12.75 24.21 -26.94
N SER A 223 11.50 24.24 -27.40
CA SER A 223 10.74 25.49 -27.49
C SER A 223 10.31 25.94 -26.09
N PHE A 224 10.30 27.25 -25.83
CA PHE A 224 10.03 27.76 -24.47
C PHE A 224 8.59 27.50 -23.97
N TRP A 225 7.62 27.33 -24.89
CA TRP A 225 6.20 27.12 -24.55
C TRP A 225 5.81 25.64 -24.50
N VAL A 226 6.69 24.74 -24.94
CA VAL A 226 6.45 23.29 -24.97
C VAL A 226 7.73 22.53 -24.66
N GLY A 227 7.77 21.88 -23.50
CA GLY A 227 8.84 20.95 -23.15
C GLY A 227 8.92 20.71 -21.64
N THR A 228 9.00 19.44 -21.26
CA THR A 228 9.27 19.02 -19.87
C THR A 228 10.50 18.12 -19.78
N ALA A 229 10.90 17.47 -20.89
CA ALA A 229 12.16 16.76 -21.08
C ALA A 229 13.27 17.68 -21.61
N ALA A 230 14.52 17.36 -21.26
CA ALA A 230 15.69 18.01 -21.83
C ALA A 230 15.79 17.74 -23.35
N PRO A 231 15.95 18.76 -24.20
CA PRO A 231 16.08 18.57 -25.65
C PRO A 231 17.43 17.97 -26.05
N ALA A 232 18.49 18.33 -25.33
CA ALA A 232 19.84 17.78 -25.46
C ALA A 232 20.47 17.75 -24.07
N GLU A 233 21.02 16.59 -23.68
CA GLU A 233 21.75 16.45 -22.43
C GLU A 233 23.21 16.86 -22.65
N HIS A 234 23.77 17.61 -21.71
CA HIS A 234 25.19 18.00 -21.68
C HIS A 234 25.68 18.89 -22.84
N ASP A 235 24.79 19.51 -23.62
CA ASP A 235 25.19 20.49 -24.63
C ASP A 235 25.17 21.91 -24.06
N THR A 236 26.32 22.58 -24.08
CA THR A 236 26.40 23.96 -23.62
C THR A 236 25.98 24.92 -24.73
N VAL A 237 25.31 26.01 -24.36
CA VAL A 237 24.88 27.07 -25.28
C VAL A 237 26.05 27.61 -26.13
N THR A 238 27.24 27.76 -25.54
CA THR A 238 28.43 28.24 -26.27
C THR A 238 28.89 27.23 -27.33
N HIS A 239 28.93 25.94 -27.03
CA HIS A 239 29.25 24.91 -28.03
C HIS A 239 28.22 24.88 -29.18
N SER A 240 26.92 24.96 -28.89
CA SER A 240 25.88 25.00 -29.92
C SER A 240 26.00 26.24 -30.83
N THR A 241 26.25 27.42 -30.26
CA THR A 241 26.47 28.64 -31.06
C THR A 241 27.76 28.58 -31.89
N MET A 242 28.84 27.96 -31.40
CA MET A 242 30.05 27.72 -32.19
C MET A 242 29.81 26.80 -33.39
N ARG A 243 28.91 25.82 -33.25
CA ARG A 243 28.45 24.96 -34.36
C ARG A 243 27.48 25.67 -35.32
N ARG A 244 27.14 26.94 -35.06
CA ARG A 244 26.17 27.76 -35.81
C ARG A 244 24.76 27.19 -35.81
N GLU A 245 24.41 26.42 -34.80
CA GLU A 245 23.04 25.98 -34.56
C GLU A 245 22.20 27.15 -34.04
N THR A 246 20.94 27.24 -34.47
CA THR A 246 20.00 28.22 -33.94
C THR A 246 19.47 27.75 -32.60
N LEU A 247 19.57 28.61 -31.57
CA LEU A 247 19.09 28.33 -30.23
C LEU A 247 17.57 28.06 -30.24
N GLU A 248 17.20 26.84 -29.90
CA GLU A 248 15.85 26.31 -30.02
C GLU A 248 14.82 27.05 -29.15
N PHE A 249 15.23 27.52 -27.97
CA PHE A 249 14.37 28.32 -27.09
C PHE A 249 14.09 29.74 -27.62
N GLN A 250 14.83 30.22 -28.63
CA GLN A 250 14.56 31.51 -29.29
C GLN A 250 13.56 31.39 -30.45
N ARG A 251 13.16 30.16 -30.81
CA ARG A 251 12.12 29.95 -31.81
C ARG A 251 10.83 30.65 -31.35
N ARG A 252 10.04 31.08 -32.32
CA ARG A 252 8.84 31.87 -32.05
C ARG A 252 7.57 31.05 -32.21
N CYS A 253 6.59 31.32 -31.36
CA CYS A 253 5.31 30.63 -31.36
C CYS A 253 4.23 31.47 -32.06
N LYS A 254 3.76 31.00 -33.23
CA LYS A 254 2.70 31.69 -33.99
C LYS A 254 1.33 31.70 -33.29
N SER A 255 1.11 30.78 -32.35
CA SER A 255 -0.14 30.68 -31.57
C SER A 255 -0.13 31.50 -30.29
N GLU A 256 1.06 31.89 -29.78
CA GLU A 256 1.18 32.64 -28.53
C GLU A 256 1.69 34.08 -28.73
N ASP A 257 2.30 34.41 -29.89
CA ASP A 257 2.72 35.77 -30.23
C ASP A 257 2.18 36.22 -31.61
N PRO A 258 1.24 37.19 -31.65
CA PRO A 258 0.74 37.78 -32.89
C PRO A 258 1.85 38.43 -33.75
N ARG A 259 2.93 38.96 -33.13
CA ARG A 259 4.06 39.58 -33.84
C ARG A 259 4.88 38.55 -34.61
N SER A 260 4.81 37.28 -34.20
CA SER A 260 5.47 36.16 -34.88
C SER A 260 4.81 35.78 -36.20
N GLN A 261 3.52 36.07 -36.40
CA GLN A 261 2.87 35.91 -37.70
C GLN A 261 3.39 36.95 -38.71
N VAL A 262 3.53 38.19 -38.28
CA VAL A 262 4.00 39.32 -39.10
C VAL A 262 5.43 39.10 -39.60
N LEU A 263 6.30 38.54 -38.76
CA LEU A 263 7.72 38.33 -39.06
C LEU A 263 8.02 36.97 -39.72
N SER A 264 7.02 36.11 -39.90
CA SER A 264 7.18 34.80 -40.57
C SER A 264 7.08 34.86 -42.10
N ARG A 265 6.68 36.01 -42.66
CA ARG A 265 6.80 36.28 -44.09
C ARG A 265 8.17 36.89 -44.33
N ASN A 266 9.07 36.13 -44.94
CA ASN A 266 10.38 36.59 -45.45
C ASN A 266 10.23 37.59 -46.62
N LYS A 267 9.42 38.64 -46.46
CA LYS A 267 9.49 39.83 -47.30
C LYS A 267 9.96 40.97 -46.39
N PRO A 268 11.11 41.61 -46.67
CA PRO A 268 11.37 42.93 -46.08
C PRO A 268 10.16 43.79 -46.42
N LEU A 269 9.41 44.22 -45.42
CA LEU A 269 8.28 45.10 -45.62
C LEU A 269 8.85 46.43 -46.17
N PRO A 270 8.57 46.79 -47.43
CA PRO A 270 8.99 48.09 -47.93
C PRO A 270 8.28 49.15 -47.09
N PHE A 271 9.03 50.17 -46.68
CA PHE A 271 8.61 51.22 -45.73
C PHE A 271 7.37 52.02 -46.19
N GLU A 272 6.94 51.84 -47.43
CA GLU A 272 5.92 52.65 -48.12
C GLU A 272 4.61 51.88 -48.40
N ASP A 273 4.51 50.59 -48.04
CA ASP A 273 3.27 49.82 -48.23
C ASP A 273 2.21 50.18 -47.17
N GLU A 274 0.96 50.43 -47.60
CA GLU A 274 -0.19 50.80 -46.78
C GLU A 274 -0.44 49.77 -45.66
N GLY A 275 -0.20 48.49 -45.95
CA GLY A 275 -0.29 47.42 -44.96
C GLY A 275 0.73 47.56 -43.82
N THR A 276 1.93 48.03 -44.14
CA THR A 276 3.03 48.24 -43.18
C THR A 276 2.76 49.45 -42.28
N LEU A 277 2.18 50.51 -42.84
CA LEU A 277 1.75 51.70 -42.09
C LEU A 277 0.65 51.36 -41.08
N LYS A 278 -0.35 50.59 -41.50
CA LYS A 278 -1.46 50.16 -40.64
C LYS A 278 -0.99 49.30 -39.45
N VAL A 279 -0.01 48.44 -39.68
CA VAL A 279 0.63 47.63 -38.62
C VAL A 279 1.47 48.49 -37.68
N ARG A 280 2.21 49.48 -38.19
CA ARG A 280 2.98 50.42 -37.37
C ARG A 280 2.08 51.28 -36.47
N GLU A 281 0.94 51.75 -36.98
CA GLU A 281 -0.03 52.51 -36.18
C GLU A 281 -0.71 51.62 -35.14
N GLY A 282 -1.06 50.38 -35.49
CA GLY A 282 -1.54 49.38 -34.52
C GLY A 282 -0.52 49.06 -33.41
N LEU A 283 0.78 49.04 -33.73
CA LEU A 283 1.87 48.83 -32.76
C LEU A 283 2.11 50.05 -31.85
N LYS A 284 1.90 51.28 -32.35
CA LYS A 284 1.91 52.49 -31.51
C LYS A 284 0.70 52.55 -30.57
N ALA A 285 -0.46 52.11 -31.04
CA ALA A 285 -1.69 52.04 -30.24
C ALA A 285 -1.63 50.95 -29.15
N THR A 286 -0.99 49.82 -29.42
CA THR A 286 -0.79 48.75 -28.41
C THR A 286 0.30 49.08 -27.39
N ASN A 287 1.37 49.79 -27.78
CA ASN A 287 2.36 50.34 -26.82
C ASN A 287 1.76 51.39 -25.87
N THR A 288 0.70 52.08 -26.29
CA THR A 288 -0.04 53.01 -25.41
C THR A 288 -0.95 52.25 -24.43
N PHE A 289 -1.48 51.09 -24.82
CA PHE A 289 -2.23 50.19 -23.93
C PHE A 289 -1.34 49.44 -22.91
N GLU A 290 -0.14 48.99 -23.31
CA GLU A 290 0.83 48.34 -22.39
C GLU A 290 1.34 49.30 -21.31
N ARG A 291 1.36 50.62 -21.56
CA ARG A 291 1.71 51.61 -20.54
C ARG A 291 0.65 51.80 -19.44
N GLN A 292 -0.61 51.40 -19.67
CA GLN A 292 -1.66 51.46 -18.64
C GLN A 292 -1.77 50.19 -17.79
N TRP A 293 -1.16 49.07 -18.20
CA TRP A 293 -1.18 47.82 -17.44
C TRP A 293 -0.07 47.72 -16.37
N LYS A 294 0.88 48.66 -16.35
CA LYS A 294 1.95 48.70 -15.33
C LYS A 294 1.53 49.28 -13.98
N THR A 295 0.28 49.68 -13.78
CA THR A 295 -0.20 50.32 -12.54
C THR A 295 -1.20 49.50 -11.72
N ILE A 296 -1.53 48.25 -12.09
CA ILE A 296 -2.47 47.42 -11.31
C ILE A 296 -1.76 46.46 -10.34
N TYR A 297 -0.47 46.15 -10.54
CA TYR A 297 0.29 45.21 -9.68
C TYR A 297 1.37 45.87 -8.79
N GLN A 298 1.25 47.17 -8.52
CA GLN A 298 1.95 47.82 -7.40
C GLN A 298 0.96 48.24 -6.33
N SER A 299 0.26 47.25 -5.74
CA SER A 299 -0.21 47.41 -4.37
C SER A 299 0.80 46.73 -3.47
N ASP A 300 1.33 47.46 -2.50
CA ASP A 300 2.24 46.98 -1.48
C ASP A 300 1.75 45.64 -0.91
N HIS A 301 2.49 44.58 -1.20
CA HIS A 301 2.23 43.27 -0.61
C HIS A 301 2.65 43.36 0.87
N ILE A 302 1.68 43.64 1.75
CA ILE A 302 1.87 43.48 3.19
C ILE A 302 2.03 41.98 3.46
N ASP A 303 3.24 41.58 3.80
CA ASP A 303 3.59 40.21 4.17
C ASP A 303 3.07 39.90 5.58
N TYR A 304 1.94 39.20 5.67
CA TYR A 304 1.36 38.73 6.94
C TYR A 304 1.97 37.41 7.45
N SER A 305 3.05 36.91 6.85
CA SER A 305 3.66 35.63 7.24
C SER A 305 4.61 35.71 8.45
N ARG A 306 4.97 36.91 8.91
CA ARG A 306 5.84 37.11 10.08
C ARG A 306 5.05 37.54 11.30
N ARG A 307 4.54 36.58 12.09
CA ARG A 307 4.23 36.84 13.50
C ARG A 307 5.57 36.96 14.26
N PRO A 308 5.83 38.07 14.97
CA PRO A 308 6.99 38.13 15.85
C PRO A 308 6.82 37.13 16.99
N ALA A 309 7.87 36.40 17.31
CA ALA A 309 7.96 35.63 18.54
C ALA A 309 7.83 36.61 19.72
N THR A 310 6.69 36.60 20.40
CA THR A 310 6.53 37.30 21.68
C THR A 310 7.23 36.47 22.75
N VAL A 311 8.32 37.03 23.27
CA VAL A 311 8.89 36.67 24.55
C VAL A 311 7.91 37.12 25.64
N SER A 312 7.45 36.17 26.44
CA SER A 312 6.98 36.35 27.82
C SER A 312 7.20 35.03 28.55
#